data_AF-A0ABD6J772-F1
#
_entry.id   AF-A0ABD6J772-F1
#
_cell.length_a   1.000
_cell.length_b   1.000
_cell.length_c   1.000
_cell.angle_alpha   90.00
_cell.angle_beta   90.00
_cell.angle_gamma   90.00
#
_symmetry.space_group_name_H-M   'P 1'
#
loop_
_entity.id
_entity.type
_entity.pdbx_description
1 polymer ?
#
loop_
_entity_poly.entity_id
_entity_poly.type
_entity_poly.pdbx_seq_one_letter_code
_entity_poly.pdbx_strand_id
1 'polypeptide(L)'
;SKNPIKTITENKVVKRTIRYVVEDNSVKAPEAVNQQFTFSREVFTDAVTGEITFGNWNFNHSSFESVVSPSLKGYTPDIKTVDTLTITPSDEDSTVTVTYTKNPVEVQPTPKPAEPVDSNKPSPTEPTNIVTKQVNPTSVTAKSQTPNQVVPSQQATTSKELPQTGEDHNSLTTIGLLMLSLATGLGLKKRKKD
;
A
#
# COMPACT_ATOMS: atom_id res chain seq x y z
N SER A 1 0.45 4.51 45.52
CA SER A 1 -0.63 4.44 44.51
C SER A 1 0.02 4.53 43.15
N LYS A 2 -0.44 3.79 42.14
CA LYS A 2 -0.02 4.08 40.75
C LYS A 2 -0.74 5.37 40.31
N ASN A 3 -0.04 6.23 39.58
CA ASN A 3 -0.67 7.42 39.00
C ASN A 3 -1.72 6.99 37.96
N PRO A 4 -2.86 7.71 37.85
CA PRO A 4 -3.83 7.47 36.78
C PRO A 4 -3.20 7.74 35.40
N ILE A 5 -3.47 6.84 34.45
CA ILE A 5 -2.98 6.93 33.06
C ILE A 5 -4.15 7.33 32.16
N LYS A 6 -3.93 8.32 31.30
CA LYS A 6 -4.81 8.62 30.17
C LYS A 6 -4.29 7.92 28.92
N THR A 7 -5.19 7.32 28.16
CA THR A 7 -4.87 6.65 26.89
C THR A 7 -5.63 7.35 25.76
N ILE A 8 -4.91 7.70 24.69
CA ILE A 8 -5.50 8.16 23.43
C ILE A 8 -4.96 7.33 22.27
N THR A 9 -5.65 7.38 21.13
CA THR A 9 -5.16 6.80 19.88
C THR A 9 -4.60 7.91 18.99
N GLU A 10 -3.34 7.77 18.59
CA GLU A 10 -2.71 8.59 17.55
C GLU A 10 -2.82 7.87 16.20
N ASN A 11 -3.16 8.60 15.15
CA ASN A 11 -3.20 8.10 13.79
C ASN A 11 -2.23 8.86 12.90
N LYS A 12 -1.48 8.15 12.05
CA LYS A 12 -0.73 8.72 10.94
C LYS A 12 -1.21 8.12 9.62
N VAL A 13 -1.53 8.99 8.68
CA VAL A 13 -1.97 8.61 7.33
C VAL A 13 -0.82 8.85 6.37
N VAL A 14 -0.53 7.85 5.53
CA VAL A 14 0.38 7.96 4.40
C VAL A 14 -0.45 7.79 3.13
N LYS A 15 -0.22 8.64 2.12
CA LYS A 15 -0.94 8.61 0.84
C LYS A 15 0.00 8.43 -0.35
N ARG A 16 -0.53 7.81 -1.40
CA ARG A 16 0.09 7.80 -2.74
C ARG A 16 -0.93 8.23 -3.77
N THR A 17 -0.58 9.25 -4.55
CA THR A 17 -1.38 9.68 -5.70
C THR A 17 -0.68 9.26 -6.99
N ILE A 18 -1.38 8.59 -7.88
CA ILE A 18 -0.91 8.31 -9.24
C ILE A 18 -1.65 9.25 -10.18
N ARG A 19 -0.94 10.23 -10.74
CA ARG A 19 -1.46 11.22 -11.69
C ARG A 19 -1.14 10.79 -13.11
N TYR A 20 -2.11 10.95 -13.99
CA TYR A 20 -1.91 10.73 -15.42
C TYR A 20 -1.94 12.07 -16.15
N VAL A 21 -0.99 12.28 -17.05
CA VAL A 21 -0.91 13.48 -17.90
C VAL A 21 -0.73 13.06 -19.36
N VAL A 22 -1.24 13.87 -20.27
CA VAL A 22 -1.05 13.70 -21.71
C VAL A 22 -0.15 14.82 -22.20
N GLU A 23 0.99 14.48 -22.79
CA GLU A 23 2.06 15.41 -23.12
C GLU A 23 1.63 16.54 -24.07
N ASP A 24 0.79 16.21 -25.06
CA ASP A 24 0.32 17.17 -26.06
C ASP A 24 -1.01 17.85 -25.69
N ASN A 25 -1.59 17.52 -24.53
CA ASN A 25 -2.89 17.99 -24.05
C ASN A 25 -4.06 17.80 -25.05
N SER A 26 -3.92 16.98 -26.09
CA SER A 26 -4.92 16.82 -27.16
C SER A 26 -6.17 16.06 -26.70
N VAL A 27 -6.06 15.27 -25.63
CA VAL A 27 -7.17 14.50 -25.06
C VAL A 27 -7.15 14.59 -23.53
N LYS A 28 -8.30 14.33 -22.90
CA LYS A 28 -8.38 14.23 -21.45
C LYS A 28 -7.56 13.04 -20.96
N ALA A 29 -6.72 13.27 -19.95
CA ALA A 29 -6.00 12.20 -19.27
C ALA A 29 -6.95 11.29 -18.46
N PRO A 30 -6.58 10.04 -18.18
CA PRO A 30 -7.28 9.21 -17.22
C PRO A 30 -7.39 9.85 -15.83
N GLU A 31 -8.40 9.43 -15.06
CA GLU A 31 -8.56 9.88 -13.66
C GLU A 31 -7.41 9.39 -12.79
N ALA A 32 -7.00 10.21 -11.83
CA ALA A 32 -5.94 9.86 -10.88
C ALA A 32 -6.38 8.73 -9.94
N VAL A 33 -5.42 7.89 -9.54
CA VAL A 33 -5.64 6.85 -8.52
C VAL A 33 -5.07 7.32 -7.18
N ASN A 34 -5.88 7.28 -6.13
CA ASN A 34 -5.48 7.66 -4.78
C ASN A 34 -5.47 6.42 -3.88
N GLN A 35 -4.36 6.19 -3.20
CA GLN A 35 -4.20 5.14 -2.20
C GLN A 35 -3.84 5.78 -0.85
N GLN A 36 -4.33 5.18 0.23
CA GLN A 36 -4.04 5.64 1.58
C GLN A 36 -3.93 4.46 2.53
N PHE A 37 -3.11 4.61 3.56
CA PHE A 37 -3.02 3.68 4.66
C PHE A 37 -2.92 4.45 5.98
N THR A 38 -3.63 3.97 7.00
CA THR A 38 -3.63 4.59 8.33
C THR A 38 -2.91 3.68 9.30
N PHE A 39 -1.80 4.18 9.84
CA PHE A 39 -1.13 3.62 11.00
C PHE A 39 -1.75 4.20 12.27
N SER A 40 -1.90 3.39 13.31
CA SER A 40 -2.42 3.81 14.62
C SER A 40 -1.55 3.29 15.75
N ARG A 41 -1.31 4.09 16.79
CA ARG A 41 -0.69 3.66 18.04
C ARG A 41 -1.40 4.26 19.24
N GLU A 42 -1.29 3.60 20.39
CA GLU A 42 -1.73 4.19 21.65
C GLU A 42 -0.67 5.17 22.18
N VAL A 43 -1.14 6.24 22.80
CA VAL A 43 -0.31 7.20 23.54
C VAL A 43 -0.80 7.23 24.98
N PHE A 44 0.12 6.98 25.89
CA PHE A 44 -0.13 6.94 27.33
C PHE A 44 0.42 8.22 27.96
N THR A 45 -0.38 8.88 28.78
CA THR A 45 0.05 10.06 29.55
C THR A 45 -0.22 9.82 31.02
N ASP A 46 0.83 9.91 31.85
CA ASP A 46 0.68 9.96 33.30
C ASP A 46 0.00 11.29 33.66
N ALA A 47 -1.19 11.21 34.26
CA ALA A 47 -1.99 12.40 34.53
C ALA A 47 -1.46 13.27 35.68
N VAL A 48 -0.48 12.78 36.44
CA VAL A 48 0.15 13.49 37.56
C VAL A 48 1.46 14.12 37.11
N THR A 49 2.34 13.37 36.43
CA THR A 49 3.67 13.86 36.02
C THR A 49 3.68 14.50 34.63
N GLY A 50 2.68 14.20 33.79
CA GLY A 50 2.65 14.60 32.38
C GLY A 50 3.59 13.81 31.48
N GLU A 51 4.23 12.74 31.99
CA GLU A 51 5.10 11.87 31.20
C GLU A 51 4.31 11.18 30.07
N ILE A 52 4.86 11.19 28.86
CA ILE A 52 4.25 10.58 27.67
C ILE A 52 5.06 9.36 27.23
N THR A 53 4.36 8.24 27.07
CA THR A 53 4.91 7.00 26.54
C THR A 53 4.10 6.58 25.32
N PHE A 54 4.80 6.22 24.24
CA PHE A 54 4.17 5.73 23.02
C PHE A 54 4.12 4.21 23.00
N GLY A 55 2.95 3.67 22.66
CA GLY A 55 2.82 2.27 22.29
C GLY A 55 3.43 1.98 20.93
N ASN A 56 3.44 0.70 20.56
CA ASN A 56 3.82 0.28 19.22
C ASN A 56 2.76 0.67 18.21
N TRP A 57 3.18 0.95 16.98
CA TRP A 57 2.25 1.02 15.85
C TRP A 57 1.58 -0.33 15.64
N ASN A 58 0.30 -0.31 15.26
CA ASN A 58 -0.44 -1.50 14.82
C ASN A 58 0.27 -2.21 13.66
N PHE A 59 0.96 -1.45 12.80
CA PHE A 59 1.83 -1.95 11.74
C PHE A 59 3.15 -1.17 11.72
N ASN A 60 4.27 -1.89 11.67
CA ASN A 60 5.58 -1.26 11.46
C ASN A 60 5.78 -0.86 9.99
N HIS A 61 5.13 -1.57 9.07
CA HIS A 61 5.08 -1.26 7.65
C HIS A 61 3.79 -1.80 7.02
N SER A 62 3.45 -1.30 5.85
CA SER A 62 2.39 -1.79 4.95
C SER A 62 2.84 -1.60 3.50
N SER A 63 2.01 -1.91 2.52
CA SER A 63 2.31 -1.64 1.11
C SER A 63 1.11 -1.12 0.35
N PHE A 64 1.34 -0.22 -0.60
CA PHE A 64 0.39 0.08 -1.66
C PHE A 64 0.55 -0.90 -2.81
N GLU A 65 -0.58 -1.44 -3.27
CA GLU A 65 -0.64 -2.36 -4.41
C GLU A 65 -0.21 -1.69 -5.71
N SER A 66 0.35 -2.48 -6.64
CA SER A 66 0.68 -2.00 -7.98
C SER A 66 -0.57 -1.55 -8.75
N VAL A 67 -0.42 -0.55 -9.61
CA VAL A 67 -1.52 -0.02 -10.42
C VAL A 67 -1.10 -0.02 -11.89
N VAL A 68 -1.85 -0.75 -12.72
CA VAL A 68 -1.67 -0.74 -14.17
C VAL A 68 -2.20 0.58 -14.73
N SER A 69 -1.42 1.24 -15.58
CA SER A 69 -1.82 2.48 -16.23
C SER A 69 -2.98 2.22 -17.21
N PRO A 70 -4.07 3.02 -17.16
CA PRO A 70 -5.21 2.84 -18.05
C PRO A 70 -4.82 2.90 -19.54
N SER A 71 -5.46 2.11 -20.39
CA SER A 71 -5.27 2.25 -21.84
C SER A 71 -5.83 3.59 -22.33
N LEU A 72 -5.07 4.31 -23.15
CA LEU A 72 -5.50 5.56 -23.79
C LEU A 72 -5.31 5.44 -25.31
N LYS A 73 -6.40 5.54 -26.08
CA LYS A 73 -6.39 5.26 -27.52
C LYS A 73 -5.44 6.19 -28.27
N GLY A 74 -4.45 5.62 -28.96
CA GLY A 74 -3.47 6.37 -29.74
C GLY A 74 -2.33 6.97 -28.92
N TYR A 75 -2.20 6.59 -27.65
CA TYR A 75 -1.10 7.01 -26.77
C TYR A 75 -0.46 5.80 -26.08
N THR A 76 0.79 5.96 -25.66
CA THR A 76 1.53 4.99 -24.85
C THR A 76 2.00 5.67 -23.57
N PRO A 77 1.75 5.08 -22.38
CA PRO A 77 2.31 5.59 -21.14
C PRO A 77 3.80 5.27 -21.02
N ASP A 78 4.57 6.19 -20.45
CA ASP A 78 5.96 5.98 -20.05
C ASP A 78 6.11 4.87 -18.99
N ILE A 79 5.15 4.79 -18.07
CA ILE A 79 5.06 3.78 -17.01
C ILE A 79 3.82 2.94 -17.25
N LYS A 80 4.01 1.69 -17.68
CA LYS A 80 2.89 0.74 -17.93
C LYS A 80 2.21 0.28 -16.64
N THR A 81 3.00 0.10 -15.59
CA THR A 81 2.53 -0.31 -14.27
C THR A 81 3.33 0.48 -13.23
N VAL A 82 2.63 1.18 -12.34
CA VAL A 82 3.22 1.74 -11.13
C VAL A 82 3.35 0.61 -10.13
N ASP A 83 4.58 0.30 -9.73
CA ASP A 83 4.87 -0.84 -8.87
C ASP A 83 4.31 -0.69 -7.45
N THR A 84 4.40 -1.77 -6.68
CA THR A 84 4.09 -1.74 -5.26
C THR A 84 5.01 -0.78 -4.52
N LEU A 85 4.53 -0.17 -3.42
CA LEU A 85 5.35 0.68 -2.56
C LEU A 85 5.15 0.27 -1.11
N THR A 86 6.20 -0.28 -0.49
CA THR A 86 6.23 -0.48 0.96
C THR A 86 6.34 0.87 1.67
N ILE A 87 5.54 1.04 2.71
CA ILE A 87 5.41 2.27 3.48
C ILE A 87 5.52 2.01 4.98
N THR A 88 5.98 3.01 5.71
CA THR A 88 6.15 3.00 7.17
C THR A 88 5.42 4.19 7.79
N PRO A 89 5.16 4.17 9.12
CA PRO A 89 4.62 5.33 9.80
C PRO A 89 5.51 6.58 9.72
N SER A 90 6.78 6.50 9.33
CA SER A 90 7.62 7.70 9.16
C SER A 90 7.48 8.36 7.78
N ASP A 91 6.90 7.67 6.80
CA ASP A 91 6.89 8.16 5.42
C ASP A 91 5.98 9.37 5.24
N GLU A 92 6.28 10.14 4.21
CA GLU A 92 5.51 11.28 3.72
C GLU A 92 4.59 10.86 2.56
N ASP A 93 3.62 11.71 2.25
CA ASP A 93 2.77 11.51 1.08
C ASP A 93 3.60 11.53 -0.22
N SER A 94 3.25 10.67 -1.18
CA SER A 94 3.97 10.52 -2.45
C SER A 94 3.07 10.74 -3.66
N THR A 95 3.67 11.16 -4.78
CA THR A 95 3.00 11.26 -6.08
C THR A 95 3.83 10.60 -7.17
N VAL A 96 3.20 9.78 -8.01
CA VAL A 96 3.77 9.24 -9.25
C VAL A 96 3.04 9.88 -10.42
N THR A 97 3.77 10.46 -11.37
CA THR A 97 3.20 10.99 -12.60
C THR A 97 3.51 10.04 -13.74
N VAL A 98 2.47 9.62 -14.46
CA VAL A 98 2.55 8.79 -15.66
C VAL A 98 2.20 9.68 -16.85
N THR A 99 3.11 9.78 -17.81
CA THR A 99 2.96 10.62 -19.00
C THR A 99 2.59 9.78 -20.20
N TYR A 100 1.52 10.16 -20.89
CA TYR A 100 1.11 9.56 -22.16
C TYR A 100 1.65 10.38 -23.33
N THR A 101 2.42 9.72 -24.19
CA THR A 101 2.91 10.28 -25.45
C THR A 101 2.13 9.69 -26.61
N LYS A 102 1.81 10.54 -27.60
CA LYS A 102 1.04 10.15 -28.78
C LYS A 102 1.82 9.14 -29.61
N ASN A 103 1.15 8.06 -30.02
CA ASN A 103 1.75 7.06 -30.87
C ASN A 103 2.05 7.68 -32.25
N PRO A 104 3.16 7.29 -32.90
CA PRO A 104 3.42 7.69 -34.28
C PRO A 104 2.28 7.20 -35.17
N VAL A 105 1.88 8.02 -36.14
CA VAL A 105 0.95 7.62 -37.18
C VAL A 105 1.68 6.63 -38.08
N GLU A 106 1.26 5.36 -38.08
CA GLU A 106 1.67 4.44 -39.14
C GLU A 106 1.06 4.96 -40.45
N VAL A 107 1.91 5.55 -41.30
CA VAL A 107 1.55 5.83 -42.69
C VAL A 107 1.47 4.50 -43.41
N GLN A 108 0.26 3.96 -43.52
CA GLN A 108 0.00 2.86 -44.43
C GLN A 108 0.41 3.32 -45.84
N PRO A 109 1.24 2.57 -46.60
CA PRO A 109 1.61 2.97 -47.94
C PRO A 109 0.33 3.18 -48.74
N THR A 110 0.16 4.38 -49.29
CA THR A 110 -0.95 4.70 -50.19
C THR A 110 -1.04 3.60 -51.25
N PRO A 111 -2.21 2.99 -51.48
CA PRO A 111 -2.37 2.14 -52.66
C PRO A 111 -2.01 3.01 -53.87
N LYS A 112 -1.01 2.55 -54.63
CA LYS A 112 -0.63 3.10 -55.93
C LYS A 112 -1.92 3.33 -56.74
N PRO A 113 -2.10 4.49 -57.42
CA PRO A 113 -3.27 4.72 -58.25
C PRO A 113 -3.48 3.52 -59.17
N ALA A 114 -4.67 2.92 -59.10
CA ALA A 114 -5.03 1.84 -60.00
C ALA A 114 -4.89 2.34 -61.44
N GLU A 115 -4.01 1.70 -62.21
CA GLU A 115 -4.04 1.80 -63.67
C GLU A 115 -5.45 1.46 -64.16
N PRO A 116 -5.96 2.08 -65.23
CA PRO A 116 -7.33 1.90 -65.69
C PRO A 116 -7.62 0.42 -65.94
N VAL A 117 -8.61 -0.11 -65.22
CA VAL A 117 -9.03 -1.51 -65.31
C VAL A 117 -9.69 -1.78 -66.67
N ASP A 118 -9.06 -2.64 -67.47
CA ASP A 118 -9.67 -3.31 -68.62
C ASP A 118 -10.72 -4.34 -68.12
N SER A 119 -11.89 -4.35 -68.75
CA SER A 119 -13.16 -4.85 -68.22
C SER A 119 -13.40 -6.37 -68.36
N ASN A 120 -12.37 -7.21 -68.36
CA ASN A 120 -12.54 -8.65 -68.66
C ASN A 120 -11.85 -9.62 -67.67
N LYS A 121 -11.97 -9.40 -66.35
CA LYS A 121 -11.51 -10.38 -65.34
C LYS A 121 -12.61 -10.70 -64.31
N PRO A 122 -12.91 -11.97 -64.00
CA PRO A 122 -13.86 -12.31 -62.94
C PRO A 122 -13.30 -11.92 -61.58
N SER A 123 -14.17 -11.31 -60.77
CA SER A 123 -13.96 -10.98 -59.36
C SER A 123 -13.81 -12.25 -58.50
N PRO A 124 -12.87 -12.32 -57.55
CA PRO A 124 -12.91 -13.33 -56.50
C PRO A 124 -13.91 -12.91 -55.41
N THR A 125 -14.84 -13.82 -55.10
CA THR A 125 -15.85 -13.70 -54.06
C THR A 125 -15.25 -13.62 -52.65
N GLU A 126 -15.87 -12.79 -51.82
CA GLU A 126 -15.70 -12.52 -50.39
C GLU A 126 -15.57 -13.78 -49.49
N PRO A 127 -15.12 -13.62 -48.24
CA PRO A 127 -16.12 -13.78 -47.18
C PRO A 127 -16.15 -12.67 -46.14
N THR A 128 -17.39 -12.29 -45.83
CA THR A 128 -17.87 -11.43 -44.76
C THR A 128 -17.40 -11.92 -43.39
N ASN A 129 -16.95 -11.00 -42.53
CA ASN A 129 -16.97 -11.20 -41.08
C ASN A 129 -17.46 -9.93 -40.39
N ILE A 130 -18.79 -9.84 -40.21
CA ILE A 130 -19.42 -8.97 -39.23
C ILE A 130 -19.48 -9.75 -37.92
N VAL A 131 -18.89 -9.20 -36.86
CA VAL A 131 -19.43 -9.02 -35.49
C VAL A 131 -18.24 -8.58 -34.62
N THR A 132 -18.15 -7.28 -34.31
CA THR A 132 -17.44 -6.85 -33.10
C THR A 132 -18.49 -6.32 -32.14
N LYS A 133 -18.80 -7.15 -31.14
CA LYS A 133 -19.64 -6.76 -30.01
C LYS A 133 -19.07 -5.50 -29.38
N GLN A 134 -19.92 -4.49 -29.30
CA GLN A 134 -19.79 -3.36 -28.38
C GLN A 134 -19.60 -3.89 -26.96
N VAL A 135 -18.37 -3.86 -26.46
CA VAL A 135 -18.08 -3.98 -25.03
C VAL A 135 -17.79 -2.59 -24.49
N ASN A 136 -18.81 -2.06 -23.83
CA ASN A 136 -18.73 -0.93 -22.94
C ASN A 136 -17.63 -1.21 -21.89
N PRO A 137 -16.59 -0.37 -21.71
CA PRO A 137 -15.72 -0.56 -20.57
C PRO A 137 -16.48 -0.08 -19.33
N THR A 138 -16.96 -1.07 -18.57
CA THR A 138 -17.38 -0.94 -17.18
C THR A 138 -16.40 -0.03 -16.44
N SER A 139 -16.89 1.13 -16.01
CA SER A 139 -16.29 1.90 -14.94
C SER A 139 -16.04 0.98 -13.76
N VAL A 140 -14.78 0.59 -13.55
CA VAL A 140 -14.41 -0.12 -12.32
C VAL A 140 -14.52 0.88 -11.19
N THR A 141 -15.59 0.73 -10.41
CA THR A 141 -15.74 1.38 -9.11
C THR A 141 -14.47 1.11 -8.32
N ALA A 142 -13.68 2.17 -8.09
CA ALA A 142 -12.66 2.16 -7.06
C ALA A 142 -13.37 1.82 -5.74
N LYS A 143 -13.19 0.58 -5.27
CA LYS A 143 -13.60 0.22 -3.92
C LYS A 143 -12.74 1.05 -2.98
N SER A 144 -13.32 2.12 -2.46
CA SER A 144 -12.92 2.71 -1.19
C SER A 144 -12.97 1.58 -0.16
N GLN A 145 -11.82 1.00 0.17
CA GLN A 145 -11.71 0.13 1.33
C GLN A 145 -11.64 1.02 2.57
N THR A 146 -12.80 1.21 3.18
CA THR A 146 -12.91 1.44 4.63
C THR A 146 -12.37 0.19 5.33
N PRO A 147 -11.36 0.27 6.22
CA PRO A 147 -11.14 -0.78 7.20
C PRO A 147 -12.06 -0.53 8.38
N ASN A 148 -13.08 -1.36 8.53
CA ASN A 148 -13.80 -1.64 9.78
C ASN A 148 -14.32 -3.08 9.62
N GLN A 149 -14.09 -4.09 10.46
CA GLN A 149 -13.47 -4.24 11.77
C GLN A 149 -13.10 -5.73 11.96
N VAL A 150 -12.22 -6.05 12.92
CA VAL A 150 -12.41 -7.25 13.76
C VAL A 150 -12.23 -6.85 15.22
N VAL A 151 -13.36 -6.66 15.89
CA VAL A 151 -13.50 -6.78 17.35
C VAL A 151 -13.73 -8.26 17.64
N PRO A 152 -12.97 -8.92 18.54
CA PRO A 152 -13.44 -10.12 19.20
C PRO A 152 -14.17 -9.72 20.49
N SER A 153 -15.48 -9.88 20.49
CA SER A 153 -16.25 -10.01 21.74
C SER A 153 -15.92 -11.36 22.36
N GLN A 154 -15.30 -11.36 23.55
CA GLN A 154 -15.55 -12.39 24.55
C GLN A 154 -15.71 -11.71 25.90
N GLN A 155 -16.91 -11.80 26.46
CA GLN A 155 -17.21 -11.51 27.85
C GLN A 155 -17.55 -12.83 28.54
N ALA A 156 -16.81 -13.15 29.61
CA ALA A 156 -17.36 -13.82 30.79
C ALA A 156 -16.49 -13.48 32.02
N THR A 157 -17.19 -13.17 33.12
CA THR A 157 -16.86 -12.91 34.54
C THR A 157 -15.81 -13.86 35.14
N THR A 158 -14.99 -13.61 36.19
CA THR A 158 -15.19 -12.96 37.52
C THR A 158 -13.85 -12.92 38.30
N SER A 159 -13.66 -11.91 39.17
CA SER A 159 -12.89 -11.85 40.45
C SER A 159 -11.54 -12.58 40.73
N LYS A 160 -10.52 -11.75 41.01
CA LYS A 160 -9.52 -11.75 42.14
C LYS A 160 -8.99 -13.08 42.74
N GLU A 161 -7.71 -13.42 42.51
CA GLU A 161 -6.72 -13.87 43.54
C GLU A 161 -5.25 -13.97 43.02
N LEU A 162 -4.27 -13.86 43.92
CA LEU A 162 -2.83 -14.21 43.83
C LEU A 162 -2.50 -14.93 45.15
N PRO A 163 -1.88 -16.14 45.24
CA PRO A 163 -0.42 -16.31 45.05
C PRO A 163 0.14 -17.73 44.67
N GLN A 164 1.40 -17.74 44.17
CA GLN A 164 2.61 -18.59 44.40
C GLN A 164 2.62 -20.14 44.72
N THR A 165 3.61 -20.81 44.08
CA THR A 165 4.49 -21.98 44.46
C THR A 165 4.00 -23.45 44.47
N GLY A 166 4.76 -24.33 43.79
CA GLY A 166 4.81 -25.79 44.01
C GLY A 166 4.97 -26.65 42.74
N GLU A 167 6.18 -27.19 42.51
CA GLU A 167 6.48 -28.35 41.62
C GLU A 167 5.55 -29.54 42.01
N ASP A 168 5.08 -30.46 41.15
CA ASP A 168 5.85 -31.28 40.20
C ASP A 168 4.90 -32.28 39.43
N HIS A 169 5.24 -32.61 38.17
CA HIS A 169 4.79 -33.75 37.27
C HIS A 169 3.63 -33.62 36.24
N ASN A 170 4.05 -33.37 34.98
CA ASN A 170 3.49 -33.74 33.65
C ASN A 170 2.11 -33.15 33.21
N SER A 171 1.99 -32.04 32.46
CA SER A 171 2.92 -31.27 31.60
C SER A 171 2.83 -29.76 31.94
N LEU A 172 3.21 -29.42 33.17
CA LEU A 172 2.98 -28.13 33.81
C LEU A 172 4.24 -27.24 33.79
N THR A 173 4.12 -26.00 33.30
CA THR A 173 4.93 -24.81 33.63
C THR A 173 6.46 -24.94 33.68
N THR A 174 7.16 -24.65 32.57
CA THR A 174 8.57 -24.20 32.64
C THR A 174 8.62 -22.68 32.67
N ILE A 175 8.80 -22.16 33.88
CA ILE A 175 9.29 -20.82 34.16
C ILE A 175 10.68 -20.69 33.51
N GLY A 176 10.79 -19.91 32.44
CA GLY A 176 12.08 -19.48 31.89
C GLY A 176 12.67 -18.36 32.75
N LEU A 177 13.27 -18.75 33.87
CA LEU A 177 14.20 -17.92 34.65
C LEU A 177 15.40 -17.53 33.76
N LEU A 178 15.45 -16.29 33.29
CA LEU A 178 16.69 -15.69 32.82
C LEU A 178 17.52 -15.27 34.04
N MET A 179 18.31 -16.20 34.57
CA MET A 179 19.38 -15.91 35.53
C MET A 179 20.45 -15.07 34.82
N LEU A 180 20.45 -13.76 35.05
CA LEU A 180 21.62 -12.94 34.77
C LEU A 180 22.73 -13.38 35.75
N SER A 181 23.67 -14.17 35.24
CA SER A 181 24.95 -14.38 35.92
C SER A 181 25.67 -13.04 36.03
N LEU A 182 26.00 -12.67 37.26
CA LEU A 182 26.88 -11.55 37.59
C LEU A 182 28.30 -11.89 37.12
N ALA A 183 28.67 -11.44 35.92
CA ALA A 183 30.08 -11.25 35.59
C ALA A 183 30.48 -9.83 36.02
N THR A 184 31.03 -9.72 37.22
CA THR A 184 31.78 -8.55 37.69
C THR A 184 33.03 -8.37 36.83
N GLY A 185 32.92 -7.54 35.79
CA GLY A 185 34.06 -7.01 35.05
C GLY A 185 34.55 -5.71 35.69
N LEU A 186 35.61 -5.82 36.49
CA LEU A 186 36.39 -4.71 37.08
C LEU A 186 36.72 -3.60 36.08
N GLY A 187 36.59 -2.35 36.53
CA GLY A 187 37.01 -1.17 35.80
C GLY A 187 38.54 -1.02 35.68
N LEU A 188 38.96 -0.38 34.59
CA LEU A 188 40.25 0.31 34.49
C LEU A 188 40.00 1.76 34.09
N LYS A 189 40.01 2.62 35.10
CA LYS A 189 39.99 4.08 34.96
C LYS A 189 41.35 4.52 34.42
N LYS A 190 41.41 4.97 33.16
CA LYS A 190 42.55 5.73 32.65
C LYS A 190 42.56 7.11 33.32
N ARG A 191 43.52 7.35 34.22
CA ARG A 191 44.04 8.71 34.44
C ARG A 191 45.05 9.00 33.34
N LYS A 192 44.83 10.10 32.60
CA LYS A 192 45.93 10.81 31.95
C LYS A 192 46.37 11.95 32.86
N LYS A 193 47.67 12.16 32.78
CA LYS A 193 48.58 12.88 33.67
C LYS A 193 48.75 14.30 33.15
N ASP A 194 48.73 15.26 34.07
CA ASP A 194 49.65 16.39 34.02
C ASP A 194 50.78 16.08 35.02
#